data_AF-A0A5C7FAE9-F1
#
_entry.id   AF-A0A5C7FAE9-F1
#
_cell.length_a   1.000
_cell.length_b   1.000
_cell.length_c   1.000
_cell.angle_alpha   90.00
_cell.angle_beta   90.00
_cell.angle_gamma   90.00
#
_symmetry.space_group_name_H-M   'P 1'
#
loop_
_entity.id
_entity.type
_entity.pdbx_description
1 polymer ?
#
loop_
_entity_poly.entity_id
_entity_poly.type
_entity_poly.pdbx_seq_one_letter_code
_entity_poly.pdbx_strand_id
1 'polypeptide(L)'
;MKKMTRNGLLTLSLSTLLIAAACGGNEEGNNENTEGNGNTSEETNTENNDSTNEAAEENNTDNATADNENTENTAEESPENSSEEPAEDQVNIMDEDPEEPAAVVNGEEITNGELQSQLAQIETMFAQQDMAEEESSMMMMQFQQQFLEQLINQTLLSQEAESEGIEADEDQVEEELEEIRSQFESDEQFEEALETQGYSEEDLEEEIRQMALVEELLSMDQIEEEYEVPEEEVREYYETAASSNPEMAESEFEDVQEELEEQLRQNQYVEDLRENADIEILL
;
A
#
# COMPACT_ATOMS: atom_id res chain seq x y z
N MET A 1 -9.35 -28.47 22.38
CA MET A 1 -10.24 -27.52 21.69
C MET A 1 -9.75 -26.14 22.08
N LYS A 2 -8.74 -25.67 21.34
CA LYS A 2 -8.21 -24.31 21.47
C LYS A 2 -9.18 -23.46 20.64
N LYS A 3 -9.83 -22.47 21.25
CA LYS A 3 -10.67 -21.53 20.51
C LYS A 3 -9.72 -20.76 19.60
N MET A 4 -9.81 -21.01 18.31
CA MET A 4 -9.26 -20.16 17.27
C MET A 4 -10.17 -18.93 17.30
N THR A 5 -9.69 -17.86 17.93
CA THR A 5 -10.24 -16.53 17.65
C THR A 5 -9.89 -16.27 16.20
N ARG A 6 -10.89 -16.31 15.32
CA ARG A 6 -10.80 -15.70 13.99
C ARG A 6 -10.59 -14.22 14.25
N ASN A 7 -9.33 -13.82 14.37
CA ASN A 7 -8.93 -12.46 14.11
C ASN A 7 -8.69 -12.44 12.60
N GLY A 8 -9.77 -12.45 11.81
CA GLY A 8 -9.72 -12.13 10.40
C GLY A 8 -9.56 -10.62 10.31
N LEU A 9 -8.38 -10.13 10.68
CA LEU A 9 -7.98 -8.78 10.34
C LEU A 9 -7.36 -8.89 8.95
N LEU A 10 -8.18 -9.23 7.95
CA LEU A 10 -7.81 -8.96 6.57
C LEU A 10 -7.92 -7.45 6.44
N THR A 11 -6.84 -6.79 6.82
CA THR A 11 -6.61 -5.41 6.44
C THR A 11 -6.53 -5.38 4.92
N LEU A 12 -7.66 -5.19 4.25
CA LEU A 12 -7.67 -4.19 3.19
C LEU A 12 -6.95 -3.00 3.82
N SER A 13 -5.81 -2.62 3.25
CA SER A 13 -4.98 -1.55 3.82
C SER A 13 -5.65 -0.18 3.63
N LEU A 14 -6.92 -0.04 4.04
CA LEU A 14 -7.61 1.20 4.37
C LEU A 14 -7.51 1.46 5.88
N SER A 15 -6.39 1.12 6.50
CA SER A 15 -5.93 1.87 7.68
C SER A 15 -5.29 3.20 7.26
N THR A 16 -5.87 3.90 6.28
CA THR A 16 -5.55 5.30 5.99
C THR A 16 -6.31 6.28 6.89
N LEU A 17 -7.16 5.81 7.81
CA LEU A 17 -7.42 6.57 9.04
C LEU A 17 -6.29 6.35 10.06
N LEU A 18 -5.04 6.66 9.67
CA LEU A 18 -3.98 6.87 10.65
C LEU A 18 -4.28 8.19 11.37
N ILE A 19 -5.04 8.08 12.47
CA ILE A 19 -5.40 9.16 13.40
C ILE A 19 -4.13 9.81 13.93
N ALA A 20 -3.60 10.78 13.18
CA ALA A 20 -2.52 11.64 13.60
C ALA A 20 -3.06 12.91 14.26
N ALA A 21 -3.97 12.77 15.23
CA ALA A 21 -4.54 13.93 15.94
C ALA A 21 -4.87 13.66 17.41
N ALA A 22 -4.00 12.97 18.17
CA ALA A 22 -4.15 12.94 19.64
C ALA A 22 -2.83 12.75 20.42
N CYS A 23 -1.71 13.31 19.94
CA CYS A 23 -0.51 13.49 20.77
C CYS A 23 0.03 14.94 20.68
N GLY A 24 -0.88 15.91 20.72
CA GLY A 24 -0.58 17.33 20.84
C GLY A 24 -0.73 17.84 22.28
N GLY A 25 -0.01 17.23 23.23
CA GLY A 25 -0.01 17.66 24.63
C GLY A 25 0.49 19.11 24.78
N ASN A 26 -0.45 20.02 25.04
CA ASN A 26 -0.21 21.42 25.36
C ASN A 26 0.42 21.56 26.77
N GLU A 27 1.74 21.65 26.89
CA GLU A 27 2.43 22.08 28.12
C GLU A 27 2.96 23.51 27.99
N GLU A 28 2.07 24.49 28.26
CA GLU A 28 2.49 25.80 28.74
C GLU A 28 2.99 25.68 30.19
N GLY A 29 4.29 25.89 30.43
CA GLY A 29 4.85 25.62 31.76
C GLY A 29 6.25 26.16 32.07
N ASN A 30 6.49 27.43 31.79
CA ASN A 30 7.34 28.36 32.58
C ASN A 30 8.77 27.94 33.03
N ASN A 31 9.73 28.66 32.46
CA ASN A 31 11.13 28.87 32.84
C ASN A 31 11.37 29.09 34.35
N GLU A 32 12.31 28.35 34.96
CA GLU A 32 13.28 28.93 35.91
C GLU A 32 14.60 28.12 36.02
N ASN A 33 15.66 28.81 35.62
CA ASN A 33 17.10 28.59 35.80
C ASN A 33 17.55 28.07 37.19
N THR A 34 18.47 27.11 37.25
CA THR A 34 19.58 27.12 38.24
C THR A 34 20.80 26.30 37.79
N GLU A 35 21.96 26.97 37.81
CA GLU A 35 23.31 26.47 37.60
C GLU A 35 23.76 25.45 38.67
N GLY A 36 24.61 24.49 38.31
CA GLY A 36 25.18 23.53 39.25
C GLY A 36 26.29 22.63 38.71
N ASN A 37 27.47 23.22 38.54
CA ASN A 37 28.78 22.59 38.27
C ASN A 37 29.13 21.36 39.15
N GLY A 38 29.83 20.35 38.58
CA GLY A 38 30.37 19.22 39.35
C GLY A 38 31.13 18.16 38.54
N ASN A 39 32.32 18.53 38.07
CA ASN A 39 33.39 17.66 37.55
C ASN A 39 33.73 16.46 38.47
N THR A 40 34.01 15.27 37.90
CA THR A 40 35.22 14.48 38.21
C THR A 40 35.43 13.35 37.19
N SER A 41 36.62 13.41 36.58
CA SER A 41 37.39 12.42 35.83
C SER A 41 37.64 11.08 36.56
N GLU A 42 37.80 10.00 35.81
CA GLU A 42 38.99 9.14 35.95
C GLU A 42 39.28 8.33 34.66
N GLU A 43 40.52 8.48 34.19
CA GLU A 43 41.17 7.78 33.09
C GLU A 43 41.60 6.35 33.49
N THR A 44 41.77 5.47 32.50
CA THR A 44 42.92 4.55 32.27
C THR A 44 42.54 3.67 31.06
N ASN A 45 42.97 4.00 29.84
CA ASN A 45 44.27 3.85 29.18
C ASN A 45 44.82 2.41 29.03
N THR A 46 45.23 2.13 27.78
CA THR A 46 46.23 1.15 27.29
C THR A 46 45.82 -0.34 27.28
N GLU A 47 46.11 -1.17 26.26
CA GLU A 47 47.12 -1.09 25.21
C GLU A 47 46.85 -2.13 24.09
N ASN A 48 47.30 -1.76 22.88
CA ASN A 48 47.51 -2.50 21.63
C ASN A 48 47.81 -4.02 21.70
N ASN A 49 47.43 -4.76 20.64
CA ASN A 49 48.44 -5.49 19.87
C ASN A 49 48.05 -5.69 18.39
N ASP A 50 49.05 -5.44 17.56
CA ASP A 50 49.20 -5.58 16.11
C ASP A 50 49.51 -7.04 15.74
N SER A 51 49.09 -7.49 14.55
CA SER A 51 49.91 -8.33 13.66
C SER A 51 49.20 -8.57 12.32
N THR A 52 49.88 -8.06 11.29
CA THR A 52 49.77 -8.31 9.86
C THR A 52 50.02 -9.78 9.46
N ASN A 53 49.48 -10.21 8.30
CA ASN A 53 50.25 -11.03 7.35
C ASN A 53 49.68 -11.00 5.90
N GLU A 54 50.58 -10.62 4.98
CA GLU A 54 50.69 -10.84 3.52
C GLU A 54 50.55 -12.35 3.11
N ALA A 55 50.43 -12.81 1.86
CA ALA A 55 50.26 -12.29 0.49
C ALA A 55 50.04 -13.51 -0.48
N ALA A 56 49.68 -13.20 -1.75
CA ALA A 56 50.05 -13.89 -3.01
C ALA A 56 49.44 -15.30 -3.31
N GLU A 57 49.14 -15.74 -4.54
CA GLU A 57 49.41 -15.26 -5.92
C GLU A 57 48.56 -16.04 -6.96
N GLU A 58 48.18 -15.32 -8.03
CA GLU A 58 48.01 -15.62 -9.47
C GLU A 58 47.83 -17.04 -10.07
N ASN A 59 46.99 -17.14 -11.11
CA ASN A 59 47.43 -17.47 -12.49
C ASN A 59 46.34 -17.24 -13.57
N ASN A 60 46.47 -16.11 -14.25
CA ASN A 60 46.48 -15.84 -15.70
C ASN A 60 45.94 -16.88 -16.73
N THR A 61 45.12 -16.43 -17.69
CA THR A 61 45.26 -16.80 -19.12
C THR A 61 44.53 -15.80 -20.04
N ASP A 62 45.32 -15.04 -20.81
CA ASP A 62 44.93 -14.36 -22.05
C ASP A 62 45.73 -14.98 -23.21
N ASN A 63 45.11 -15.15 -24.40
CA ASN A 63 45.58 -14.57 -25.68
C ASN A 63 44.96 -15.24 -26.94
N ALA A 64 44.33 -14.38 -27.77
CA ALA A 64 44.37 -14.27 -29.24
C ALA A 64 43.71 -15.27 -30.24
N THR A 65 42.66 -14.75 -30.90
CA THR A 65 42.46 -14.47 -32.35
C THR A 65 42.53 -15.59 -33.41
N ALA A 66 41.43 -15.79 -34.18
CA ALA A 66 41.27 -15.33 -35.59
C ALA A 66 40.16 -16.07 -36.39
N ASP A 67 39.48 -15.28 -37.24
CA ASP A 67 38.75 -15.59 -38.49
C ASP A 67 37.42 -16.37 -38.49
N ASN A 68 36.34 -15.72 -38.94
CA ASN A 68 35.63 -16.14 -40.16
C ASN A 68 34.70 -15.03 -40.71
N GLU A 69 34.59 -14.98 -42.04
CA GLU A 69 33.95 -14.00 -42.90
C GLU A 69 32.41 -14.09 -42.96
N ASN A 70 31.79 -12.91 -43.11
CA ASN A 70 30.56 -12.51 -43.81
C ASN A 70 29.70 -13.58 -44.54
N THR A 71 28.38 -13.58 -44.32
CA THR A 71 27.34 -13.62 -45.40
C THR A 71 25.92 -13.30 -44.88
N GLU A 72 25.40 -12.17 -45.36
CA GLU A 72 24.02 -11.77 -45.71
C GLU A 72 22.78 -12.43 -45.06
N ASN A 73 22.06 -11.60 -44.29
CA ASN A 73 20.70 -11.09 -44.55
C ASN A 73 19.51 -12.10 -44.67
N THR A 74 18.63 -12.08 -43.67
CA THR A 74 17.17 -12.11 -43.87
C THR A 74 16.53 -11.34 -42.72
N ALA A 75 15.90 -10.22 -43.05
CA ALA A 75 15.07 -9.42 -42.17
C ALA A 75 13.71 -10.11 -41.97
N GLU A 76 13.21 -10.16 -40.73
CA GLU A 76 11.79 -9.97 -40.39
C GLU A 76 11.68 -9.42 -38.94
N GLU A 77 11.28 -8.15 -38.87
CA GLU A 77 10.43 -7.48 -37.86
C GLU A 77 10.64 -7.81 -36.37
N SER A 78 11.42 -6.95 -35.70
CA SER A 78 11.17 -6.63 -34.28
C SER A 78 9.94 -5.72 -34.21
N PRO A 79 8.97 -5.98 -33.31
CA PRO A 79 7.90 -5.03 -33.07
C PRO A 79 8.52 -3.74 -32.53
N GLU A 80 8.04 -2.65 -33.10
CA GLU A 80 8.43 -1.29 -32.79
C GLU A 80 8.30 -1.05 -31.28
N ASN A 81 9.45 -0.81 -30.67
CA ASN A 81 9.56 -0.09 -29.42
C ASN A 81 8.86 1.26 -29.61
N SER A 82 7.62 1.36 -29.12
CA SER A 82 6.91 2.63 -29.01
C SER A 82 7.69 3.48 -28.02
N SER A 83 8.57 4.31 -28.57
CA SER A 83 9.06 5.49 -27.89
C SER A 83 7.87 6.43 -27.75
N GLU A 84 7.13 6.29 -26.65
CA GLU A 84 6.18 7.31 -26.23
C GLU A 84 6.96 8.54 -25.73
N GLU A 85 6.51 9.68 -26.26
CA GLU A 85 6.96 11.05 -26.03
C GLU A 85 6.78 11.46 -24.55
N PRO A 86 7.33 12.61 -24.09
CA PRO A 86 7.53 12.90 -22.68
C PRO A 86 6.22 13.20 -21.94
N ALA A 87 6.25 12.96 -20.63
CA ALA A 87 5.21 13.22 -19.64
C ALA A 87 4.74 14.69 -19.58
N GLU A 88 3.84 15.09 -20.49
CA GLU A 88 3.26 16.46 -20.50
C GLU A 88 1.72 16.52 -20.43
N ASP A 89 1.00 15.41 -20.25
CA ASP A 89 -0.48 15.42 -20.11
C ASP A 89 -0.98 14.45 -19.00
N GLN A 90 -0.20 14.24 -17.94
CA GLN A 90 -0.73 13.49 -16.77
C GLN A 90 -1.54 14.44 -15.88
N VAL A 91 -2.82 14.14 -15.69
CA VAL A 91 -3.73 14.92 -14.84
C VAL A 91 -3.27 14.82 -13.39
N ASN A 92 -3.00 15.98 -12.78
CA ASN A 92 -2.76 16.08 -11.35
C ASN A 92 -4.10 16.15 -10.62
N ILE A 93 -4.51 15.07 -9.98
CA ILE A 93 -5.85 14.96 -9.39
C ILE A 93 -6.11 15.95 -8.28
N MET A 94 -5.05 16.46 -7.65
CA MET A 94 -5.16 17.48 -6.61
C MET A 94 -5.68 18.84 -7.13
N ASP A 95 -5.68 19.06 -8.45
CA ASP A 95 -6.18 20.27 -9.09
C ASP A 95 -7.59 20.11 -9.71
N GLU A 96 -8.13 18.89 -9.73
CA GLU A 96 -9.41 18.56 -10.37
C GLU A 96 -10.61 18.80 -9.43
N ASP A 97 -11.80 18.98 -10.04
CA ASP A 97 -13.05 19.16 -9.28
C ASP A 97 -13.38 17.86 -8.52
N PRO A 98 -13.48 17.87 -7.18
CA PRO A 98 -13.72 16.66 -6.39
C PRO A 98 -15.07 16.00 -6.69
N GLU A 99 -16.05 16.74 -7.24
CA GLU A 99 -17.36 16.19 -7.63
C GLU A 99 -17.35 15.49 -9.00
N GLU A 100 -16.30 15.67 -9.82
CA GLU A 100 -16.19 15.01 -11.12
C GLU A 100 -15.65 13.57 -10.97
N PRO A 101 -16.07 12.63 -11.84
CA PRO A 101 -15.64 11.24 -11.76
C PRO A 101 -14.20 11.06 -12.25
N ALA A 102 -13.41 10.33 -11.45
CA ALA A 102 -12.10 9.81 -11.81
C ALA A 102 -12.19 8.50 -12.61
N ALA A 103 -13.18 7.67 -12.30
CA ALA A 103 -13.49 6.46 -13.06
C ALA A 103 -14.98 6.11 -12.93
N VAL A 104 -15.45 5.22 -13.80
CA VAL A 104 -16.79 4.64 -13.76
C VAL A 104 -16.67 3.12 -13.84
N VAL A 105 -17.28 2.41 -12.88
CA VAL A 105 -17.25 0.95 -12.76
C VAL A 105 -18.67 0.41 -12.79
N ASN A 106 -19.05 -0.28 -13.87
CA ASN A 106 -20.41 -0.79 -14.10
C ASN A 106 -21.52 0.28 -13.98
N GLY A 107 -21.17 1.56 -14.21
CA GLY A 107 -22.08 2.70 -14.11
C GLY A 107 -22.09 3.40 -12.75
N GLU A 108 -21.31 2.94 -11.77
CA GLU A 108 -21.03 3.63 -10.51
C GLU A 108 -19.79 4.52 -10.67
N GLU A 109 -19.86 5.75 -10.16
CA GLU A 109 -18.79 6.74 -10.30
C GLU A 109 -17.85 6.67 -9.09
N ILE A 110 -16.54 6.59 -9.35
CA ILE A 110 -15.48 6.87 -8.38
C ILE A 110 -15.05 8.31 -8.61
N THR A 111 -15.17 9.16 -7.61
CA THR A 111 -14.95 10.60 -7.70
C THR A 111 -13.48 10.98 -7.55
N ASN A 112 -13.12 12.16 -8.05
CA ASN A 112 -11.82 12.75 -7.77
C ASN A 112 -11.63 13.01 -6.27
N GLY A 113 -12.69 13.37 -5.55
CA GLY A 113 -12.66 13.63 -4.11
C GLY A 113 -12.14 12.44 -3.29
N GLU A 114 -12.64 11.24 -3.57
CA GLU A 114 -12.18 10.00 -2.91
C GLU A 114 -10.68 9.78 -3.12
N LEU A 115 -10.19 10.02 -4.33
CA LEU A 115 -8.77 9.86 -4.67
C LEU A 115 -7.91 10.96 -4.03
N GLN A 116 -8.40 12.21 -3.99
CA GLN A 116 -7.74 13.33 -3.33
C GLN A 116 -7.57 13.09 -1.83
N SER A 117 -8.60 12.56 -1.16
CA SER A 117 -8.54 12.27 0.28
C SER A 117 -7.45 11.25 0.61
N GLN A 118 -7.28 10.21 -0.20
CA GLN A 118 -6.19 9.22 -0.01
C GLN A 118 -4.81 9.84 -0.26
N LEU A 119 -4.71 10.77 -1.22
CA LEU A 119 -3.44 11.41 -1.59
C LEU A 119 -3.00 12.53 -0.63
N ALA A 120 -3.93 13.23 0.04
CA ALA A 120 -3.64 14.39 0.88
C ALA A 120 -2.64 14.11 2.01
N GLN A 121 -2.70 12.91 2.60
CA GLN A 121 -1.75 12.53 3.66
C GLN A 121 -0.33 12.33 3.12
N ILE A 122 -0.20 11.74 1.92
CA ILE A 122 1.09 11.54 1.26
C ILE A 122 1.70 12.89 0.88
N GLU A 123 0.89 13.80 0.34
CA GLU A 123 1.32 15.17 0.02
C GLU A 123 1.87 15.88 1.27
N THR A 124 1.15 15.80 2.39
CA THR A 124 1.56 16.37 3.68
C THR A 124 2.87 15.74 4.18
N MET A 125 3.06 14.44 3.99
CA MET A 125 4.29 13.74 4.35
C MET A 125 5.48 14.19 3.49
N PHE A 126 5.28 14.40 2.19
CA PHE A 126 6.34 14.89 1.29
C PHE A 126 6.73 16.33 1.60
N ALA A 127 5.75 17.19 1.89
CA ALA A 127 6.00 18.57 2.30
C ALA A 127 6.83 18.64 3.60
N GLN A 128 6.57 17.76 4.57
CA GLN A 128 7.35 17.70 5.82
C GLN A 128 8.78 17.20 5.64
N GLN A 129 9.06 16.45 4.58
CA GLN A 129 10.40 15.94 4.27
C GLN A 129 11.23 16.87 3.39
N ASP A 130 10.70 18.07 3.05
CA ASP A 130 11.32 19.03 2.12
C ASP A 130 11.74 18.34 0.78
N MET A 131 10.91 17.41 0.29
CA MET A 131 11.17 16.68 -0.94
C MET A 131 11.17 17.62 -2.16
N ALA A 132 11.99 17.32 -3.16
CA ALA A 132 12.03 18.11 -4.39
C ALA A 132 10.71 17.98 -5.15
N GLU A 133 10.20 19.09 -5.70
CA GLU A 133 8.92 19.16 -6.40
C GLU A 133 8.81 18.12 -7.53
N GLU A 134 9.83 18.00 -8.39
CA GLU A 134 9.87 17.03 -9.49
C GLU A 134 9.80 15.57 -9.01
N GLU A 135 10.46 15.26 -7.89
CA GLU A 135 10.45 13.93 -7.29
C GLU A 135 9.10 13.62 -6.62
N SER A 136 8.56 14.59 -5.88
CA SER A 136 7.24 14.51 -5.24
C SER A 136 6.13 14.32 -6.27
N SER A 137 6.12 15.09 -7.37
CA SER A 137 5.10 14.96 -8.42
C SER A 137 5.13 13.58 -9.07
N MET A 138 6.32 13.03 -9.35
CA MET A 138 6.43 11.69 -9.94
C MET A 138 5.88 10.60 -9.02
N MET A 139 6.18 10.67 -7.72
CA MET A 139 5.64 9.74 -6.74
C MET A 139 4.13 9.90 -6.55
N MET A 140 3.62 11.14 -6.51
CA MET A 140 2.18 11.37 -6.38
C MET A 140 1.40 10.77 -7.54
N MET A 141 1.89 10.85 -8.78
CA MET A 141 1.24 10.19 -9.91
C MET A 141 1.22 8.66 -9.78
N GLN A 142 2.26 8.05 -9.19
CA GLN A 142 2.27 6.61 -8.94
C GLN A 142 1.24 6.23 -7.87
N PHE A 143 1.19 6.97 -6.76
CA PHE A 143 0.19 6.76 -5.72
C PHE A 143 -1.24 6.99 -6.23
N GLN A 144 -1.44 7.99 -7.08
CA GLN A 144 -2.73 8.28 -7.71
C GLN A 144 -3.22 7.07 -8.52
N GLN A 145 -2.36 6.49 -9.35
CA GLN A 145 -2.72 5.28 -10.10
C GLN A 145 -2.99 4.10 -9.16
N GLN A 146 -2.16 3.90 -8.14
CA GLN A 146 -2.33 2.80 -7.19
C GLN A 146 -3.65 2.89 -6.41
N PHE A 147 -3.99 4.08 -5.91
CA PHE A 147 -5.23 4.30 -5.19
C PHE A 147 -6.45 4.22 -6.10
N LEU A 148 -6.36 4.70 -7.34
CA LEU A 148 -7.47 4.54 -8.28
C LEU A 148 -7.75 3.06 -8.56
N GLU A 149 -6.71 2.26 -8.82
CA GLU A 149 -6.86 0.81 -9.03
C GLU A 149 -7.43 0.12 -7.78
N GLN A 150 -7.03 0.56 -6.59
CA GLN A 150 -7.57 0.04 -5.34
C GLN A 150 -9.06 0.36 -5.18
N LEU A 151 -9.48 1.60 -5.44
CA LEU A 151 -10.88 2.01 -5.39
C LEU A 151 -11.73 1.26 -6.43
N ILE A 152 -11.20 1.05 -7.64
CA ILE A 152 -11.88 0.23 -8.66
C ILE A 152 -12.08 -1.20 -8.16
N ASN A 153 -11.04 -1.82 -7.59
CA ASN A 153 -11.13 -3.19 -7.09
C ASN A 153 -12.10 -3.31 -5.91
N GLN A 154 -12.09 -2.33 -5.00
CA GLN A 154 -13.04 -2.26 -3.88
C GLN A 154 -14.48 -2.12 -4.38
N THR A 155 -14.71 -1.23 -5.35
CA THR A 155 -16.03 -1.02 -5.97
C THR A 155 -16.54 -2.32 -6.60
N LEU A 156 -15.69 -3.05 -7.32
CA LEU A 156 -16.06 -4.34 -7.92
C LEU A 156 -16.44 -5.39 -6.88
N LEU A 157 -15.67 -5.50 -5.81
CA LEU A 157 -15.97 -6.44 -4.72
C LEU A 157 -17.27 -6.07 -4.00
N SER A 158 -17.51 -4.78 -3.76
CA SER A 158 -18.75 -4.28 -3.14
C SER A 158 -19.97 -4.59 -4.02
N GLN A 159 -19.90 -4.25 -5.31
CA GLN A 159 -20.95 -4.55 -6.29
C GLN A 159 -21.25 -6.04 -6.37
N GLU A 160 -20.21 -6.88 -6.30
CA GLU A 160 -20.38 -8.33 -6.33
C GLU A 160 -21.02 -8.87 -5.06
N ALA A 161 -20.64 -8.35 -3.88
CA ALA A 161 -21.29 -8.68 -2.62
C ALA A 161 -22.79 -8.36 -2.64
N GLU A 162 -23.15 -7.17 -3.15
CA GLU A 162 -24.55 -6.78 -3.35
C GLU A 162 -25.28 -7.68 -4.36
N SER A 163 -24.59 -8.06 -5.43
CA SER A 163 -25.09 -8.94 -6.51
C SER A 163 -25.46 -10.34 -5.97
N GLU A 164 -24.63 -10.88 -5.07
CA GLU A 164 -24.85 -12.13 -4.35
C GLU A 164 -25.90 -11.99 -3.23
N GLY A 165 -26.37 -10.77 -2.95
CA GLY A 165 -27.39 -10.46 -1.96
C GLY A 165 -26.88 -10.52 -0.52
N ILE A 166 -25.59 -10.24 -0.32
CA ILE A 166 -24.98 -10.06 0.98
C ILE A 166 -25.48 -8.74 1.56
N GLU A 167 -25.86 -8.75 2.83
CA GLU A 167 -26.31 -7.58 3.57
C GLU A 167 -25.37 -7.39 4.77
N ALA A 168 -24.92 -6.17 5.01
CA ALA A 168 -24.10 -5.85 6.17
C ALA A 168 -24.92 -6.00 7.46
N ASP A 169 -24.25 -6.42 8.53
CA ASP A 169 -24.84 -6.41 9.87
C ASP A 169 -24.77 -4.99 10.43
N GLU A 170 -25.89 -4.26 10.38
CA GLU A 170 -25.96 -2.87 10.86
C GLU A 170 -25.54 -2.71 12.33
N ASP A 171 -25.72 -3.76 13.17
CA ASP A 171 -25.24 -3.70 14.56
C ASP A 171 -23.69 -3.71 14.62
N GLN A 172 -23.02 -4.37 13.67
CA GLN A 172 -21.54 -4.38 13.57
C GLN A 172 -21.01 -3.09 12.96
N VAL A 173 -21.71 -2.52 11.98
CA VAL A 173 -21.35 -1.21 11.39
C VAL A 173 -21.36 -0.12 12.46
N GLU A 174 -22.42 -0.06 13.28
CA GLU A 174 -22.50 0.89 14.39
C GLU A 174 -21.43 0.62 15.45
N GLU A 175 -21.14 -0.65 15.78
CA GLU A 175 -20.09 -1.00 16.75
C GLU A 175 -18.71 -0.50 16.27
N GLU A 176 -18.36 -0.72 15.00
CA GLU A 176 -17.10 -0.24 14.42
C GLU A 176 -17.05 1.29 14.36
N LEU A 177 -18.15 1.95 13.99
CA LEU A 177 -18.24 3.42 14.01
C LEU A 177 -18.03 3.98 15.42
N GLU A 178 -18.66 3.38 16.44
CA GLU A 178 -18.45 3.74 17.84
C GLU A 178 -17.00 3.48 18.28
N GLU A 179 -16.38 2.38 17.84
CA GLU A 179 -14.97 2.08 18.12
C GLU A 179 -14.04 3.14 17.53
N ILE A 180 -14.22 3.52 16.26
CA ILE A 180 -13.46 4.58 15.59
C ILE A 180 -13.66 5.92 16.31
N ARG A 181 -14.91 6.30 16.60
CA ARG A 181 -15.24 7.51 17.34
C ARG A 181 -14.57 7.53 18.72
N SER A 182 -14.47 6.39 19.39
CA SER A 182 -13.86 6.27 20.73
C SER A 182 -12.35 6.53 20.77
N GLN A 183 -11.69 6.53 19.61
CA GLN A 183 -10.26 6.86 19.47
C GLN A 183 -9.99 8.37 19.64
N PHE A 184 -11.04 9.20 19.57
CA PHE A 184 -10.95 10.66 19.72
C PHE A 184 -11.32 11.11 21.13
N GLU A 185 -10.75 12.25 21.58
CA GLU A 185 -11.01 12.74 22.94
C GLU A 185 -12.42 13.34 23.09
N SER A 186 -13.04 13.79 21.99
CA SER A 186 -14.40 14.31 21.95
C SER A 186 -15.04 14.17 20.57
N ASP A 187 -16.37 14.24 20.52
CA ASP A 187 -17.14 14.24 19.27
C ASP A 187 -16.71 15.38 18.33
N GLU A 188 -16.37 16.55 18.88
CA GLU A 188 -15.88 17.67 18.05
C GLU A 188 -14.54 17.36 17.37
N GLN A 189 -13.64 16.61 18.03
CA GLN A 189 -12.36 16.21 17.40
C GLN A 189 -12.58 15.15 16.32
N PHE A 190 -13.54 14.25 16.52
CA PHE A 190 -13.95 13.27 15.50
C PHE A 190 -14.53 13.97 14.26
N GLU A 191 -15.49 14.88 14.46
CA GLU A 191 -16.08 15.67 13.37
C GLU A 191 -15.04 16.52 12.62
N GLU A 192 -14.11 17.17 13.33
CA GLU A 192 -13.03 17.96 12.71
C GLU A 192 -12.07 17.07 11.89
N ALA A 193 -11.81 15.85 12.35
CA ALA A 193 -10.96 14.90 11.64
C ALA A 193 -11.62 14.37 10.35
N LEU A 194 -12.94 14.14 10.38
CA LEU A 194 -13.71 13.79 9.17
C LEU A 194 -13.73 14.96 8.18
N GLU A 195 -14.04 16.17 8.63
CA GLU A 195 -14.09 17.37 7.78
C GLU A 195 -12.72 17.66 7.12
N THR A 196 -11.63 17.48 7.87
CA THR A 196 -10.26 17.65 7.34
C THR A 196 -9.96 16.68 6.21
N GLN A 197 -10.55 15.48 6.24
CA GLN A 197 -10.39 14.45 5.21
C GLN A 197 -11.44 14.53 4.11
N GLY A 198 -12.39 15.47 4.22
CA GLY A 198 -13.48 15.62 3.25
C GLY A 198 -14.65 14.65 3.44
N TYR A 199 -14.75 13.99 4.60
CA TYR A 199 -15.78 13.01 4.91
C TYR A 199 -16.86 13.61 5.81
N SER A 200 -18.09 13.11 5.65
CA SER A 200 -19.11 13.15 6.68
C SER A 200 -19.13 11.85 7.48
N GLU A 201 -19.87 11.84 8.60
CA GLU A 201 -20.08 10.61 9.37
C GLU A 201 -20.86 9.56 8.56
N GLU A 202 -21.79 9.99 7.70
CA GLU A 202 -22.55 9.11 6.81
C GLU A 202 -21.63 8.45 5.77
N ASP A 203 -20.63 9.19 5.27
CA ASP A 203 -19.63 8.63 4.34
C ASP A 203 -18.77 7.56 5.02
N LEU A 204 -18.32 7.81 6.26
CA LEU A 204 -17.56 6.82 7.02
C LEU A 204 -18.41 5.58 7.35
N GLU A 205 -19.68 5.76 7.74
CA GLU A 205 -20.60 4.65 8.01
C GLU A 205 -20.80 3.79 6.76
N GLU A 206 -20.95 4.41 5.59
CA GLU A 206 -21.06 3.70 4.32
C GLU A 206 -19.77 2.98 3.95
N GLU A 207 -18.60 3.56 4.21
CA GLU A 207 -17.31 2.90 3.99
C GLU A 207 -17.18 1.63 4.88
N ILE A 208 -17.55 1.73 6.16
CA ILE A 208 -17.58 0.57 7.09
C ILE A 208 -18.55 -0.50 6.58
N ARG A 209 -19.73 -0.10 6.10
CA ARG A 209 -20.72 -1.01 5.53
C ARG A 209 -20.16 -1.76 4.32
N GLN A 210 -19.53 -1.06 3.38
CA GLN A 210 -18.91 -1.67 2.20
C GLN A 210 -17.76 -2.62 2.60
N MET A 211 -16.93 -2.22 3.56
CA MET A 211 -15.86 -3.10 4.08
C MET A 211 -16.43 -4.40 4.66
N ALA A 212 -17.51 -4.33 5.44
CA ALA A 212 -18.16 -5.50 6.02
C ALA A 212 -18.77 -6.42 4.94
N LEU A 213 -19.38 -5.85 3.88
CA LEU A 213 -19.89 -6.62 2.75
C LEU A 213 -18.78 -7.40 2.03
N VAL A 214 -17.65 -6.73 1.77
CA VAL A 214 -16.50 -7.34 1.10
C VAL A 214 -15.85 -8.40 1.98
N GLU A 215 -15.73 -8.17 3.29
CA GLU A 215 -15.21 -9.18 4.22
C GLU A 215 -16.09 -10.44 4.23
N GLU A 216 -17.41 -10.29 4.32
CA GLU A 216 -18.33 -11.43 4.29
C GLU A 216 -18.24 -12.18 2.95
N LEU A 217 -18.20 -11.46 1.81
CA LEU A 217 -18.03 -12.04 0.48
C LEU A 217 -16.77 -12.92 0.39
N LEU A 218 -15.62 -12.36 0.78
CA LEU A 218 -14.33 -13.05 0.70
C LEU A 218 -14.23 -14.23 1.67
N SER A 219 -15.04 -14.22 2.74
CA SER A 219 -15.11 -15.32 3.70
C SER A 219 -15.97 -16.51 3.25
N MET A 220 -16.67 -16.39 2.12
CA MET A 220 -17.57 -17.43 1.64
C MET A 220 -16.80 -18.66 1.14
N ASP A 221 -17.21 -19.85 1.60
CA ASP A 221 -16.64 -21.14 1.16
C ASP A 221 -16.65 -21.28 -0.38
N GLN A 222 -17.60 -20.65 -1.09
CA GLN A 222 -17.67 -20.72 -2.55
C GLN A 222 -16.48 -20.06 -3.25
N ILE A 223 -15.97 -18.95 -2.71
CA ILE A 223 -14.79 -18.27 -3.23
C ILE A 223 -13.56 -19.14 -2.97
N GLU A 224 -13.47 -19.77 -1.80
CA GLU A 224 -12.41 -20.73 -1.49
C GLU A 224 -12.41 -21.95 -2.45
N GLU A 225 -13.60 -22.46 -2.78
CA GLU A 225 -13.76 -23.62 -3.67
C GLU A 225 -13.51 -23.31 -5.15
N GLU A 226 -13.86 -22.11 -5.63
CA GLU A 226 -13.71 -21.72 -7.04
C GLU A 226 -12.28 -21.26 -7.37
N TYR A 227 -11.64 -20.56 -6.45
CA TYR A 227 -10.30 -19.97 -6.61
C TYR A 227 -9.25 -20.74 -5.80
N GLU A 228 -8.98 -22.00 -6.17
CA GLU A 228 -7.95 -22.81 -5.50
C GLU A 228 -6.54 -22.37 -5.94
N VAL A 229 -5.73 -21.88 -5.00
CA VAL A 229 -4.35 -21.44 -5.26
C VAL A 229 -3.37 -22.58 -4.94
N PRO A 230 -2.61 -23.11 -5.92
CA PRO A 230 -1.63 -24.17 -5.68
C PRO A 230 -0.47 -23.70 -4.78
N GLU A 231 -0.01 -24.55 -3.85
CA GLU A 231 1.15 -24.25 -3.00
C GLU A 231 2.41 -23.83 -3.79
N GLU A 232 2.59 -24.36 -5.01
CA GLU A 232 3.70 -23.97 -5.91
C GLU A 232 3.64 -22.48 -6.29
N GLU A 233 2.44 -21.96 -6.54
CA GLU A 233 2.21 -20.55 -6.87
C GLU A 233 2.45 -19.66 -5.64
N VAL A 234 1.92 -20.06 -4.47
CA VAL A 234 2.15 -19.36 -3.19
C VAL A 234 3.65 -19.29 -2.89
N ARG A 235 4.39 -20.37 -3.15
CA ARG A 235 5.83 -20.44 -2.94
C ARG A 235 6.60 -19.55 -3.91
N GLU A 236 6.23 -19.53 -5.19
CA GLU A 236 6.85 -18.64 -6.18
C GLU A 236 6.61 -17.16 -5.83
N TYR A 237 5.40 -16.83 -5.39
CA TYR A 237 5.07 -15.49 -4.91
C TYR A 237 5.92 -15.12 -3.67
N TYR A 238 5.99 -16.01 -2.67
CA TYR A 238 6.83 -15.83 -1.49
C TYR A 238 8.29 -15.56 -1.85
N GLU A 239 8.89 -16.39 -2.72
CA GLU A 239 10.30 -16.25 -3.12
C GLU A 239 10.55 -14.91 -3.83
N THR A 240 9.61 -14.49 -4.67
CA THR A 240 9.65 -13.20 -5.37
C THR A 240 9.52 -12.04 -4.39
N ALA A 241 8.55 -12.07 -3.49
CA ALA A 241 8.34 -11.05 -2.46
C ALA A 241 9.55 -10.94 -1.52
N ALA A 242 10.07 -12.07 -1.01
CA ALA A 242 11.26 -12.13 -0.16
C ALA A 242 12.52 -11.60 -0.85
N SER A 243 12.62 -11.71 -2.19
CA SER A 243 13.76 -11.15 -2.92
C SER A 243 13.86 -9.62 -2.87
N SER A 244 12.71 -8.95 -2.69
CA SER A 244 12.60 -7.48 -2.75
C SER A 244 12.23 -6.85 -1.40
N ASN A 245 11.60 -7.61 -0.50
CA ASN A 245 11.21 -7.17 0.83
C ASN A 245 12.01 -7.92 1.93
N PRO A 246 12.96 -7.25 2.61
CA PRO A 246 13.75 -7.86 3.68
C PRO A 246 12.92 -8.42 4.85
N GLU A 247 11.78 -7.82 5.18
CA GLU A 247 10.90 -8.31 6.25
C GLU A 247 10.24 -9.64 5.86
N MET A 248 9.81 -9.74 4.60
CA MET A 248 9.30 -10.99 4.04
C MET A 248 10.38 -12.09 4.04
N ALA A 249 11.63 -11.73 3.75
CA ALA A 249 12.76 -12.66 3.77
C ALA A 249 13.15 -13.17 5.17
N GLU A 250 12.75 -12.45 6.22
CA GLU A 250 12.97 -12.86 7.62
C GLU A 250 11.86 -13.79 8.14
N SER A 251 10.72 -13.84 7.45
CA SER A 251 9.60 -14.74 7.78
C SER A 251 9.85 -16.15 7.25
N GLU A 252 9.32 -17.18 7.91
CA GLU A 252 9.35 -18.55 7.36
C GLU A 252 8.11 -18.75 6.48
N PHE A 253 8.25 -19.47 5.36
CA PHE A 253 7.14 -19.69 4.41
C PHE A 253 5.91 -20.28 5.10
N GLU A 254 6.09 -21.25 5.99
CA GLU A 254 4.98 -21.89 6.71
C GLU A 254 4.21 -20.93 7.64
N ASP A 255 4.82 -19.82 8.08
CA ASP A 255 4.18 -18.85 8.97
C ASP A 255 3.28 -17.87 8.18
N VAL A 256 3.53 -17.69 6.89
CA VAL A 256 2.85 -16.73 6.00
C VAL A 256 2.04 -17.41 4.89
N GLN A 257 2.16 -18.73 4.72
CA GLN A 257 1.56 -19.46 3.61
C GLN A 257 0.05 -19.21 3.47
N GLU A 258 -0.69 -19.27 4.58
CA GLU A 258 -2.16 -19.11 4.59
C GLU A 258 -2.57 -17.70 4.15
N GLU A 259 -1.88 -16.67 4.65
CA GLU A 259 -2.11 -15.28 4.28
C GLU A 259 -1.78 -15.01 2.81
N LEU A 260 -0.68 -15.60 2.30
CA LEU A 260 -0.31 -15.48 0.89
C LEU A 260 -1.30 -16.21 -0.03
N GLU A 261 -1.80 -17.37 0.39
CA GLU A 261 -2.82 -18.12 -0.34
C GLU A 261 -4.11 -17.30 -0.44
N GLU A 262 -4.54 -16.70 0.67
CA GLU A 262 -5.71 -15.82 0.73
C GLU A 262 -5.53 -14.57 -0.14
N GLN A 263 -4.37 -13.92 -0.08
CA GLN A 263 -4.04 -12.78 -0.93
C GLN A 263 -4.07 -13.12 -2.42
N LEU A 264 -3.45 -14.23 -2.82
CA LEU A 264 -3.44 -14.66 -4.23
C LEU A 264 -4.84 -15.04 -4.70
N ARG A 265 -5.64 -15.69 -3.85
CA ARG A 265 -7.04 -16.01 -4.14
C ARG A 265 -7.86 -14.77 -4.39
N GLN A 266 -7.74 -13.78 -3.50
CA GLN A 266 -8.41 -12.49 -3.66
C GLN A 266 -7.99 -11.81 -4.97
N ASN A 267 -6.69 -11.81 -5.29
CA ASN A 267 -6.19 -11.25 -6.54
C ASN A 267 -6.81 -11.93 -7.77
N GLN A 268 -6.83 -13.27 -7.81
CA GLN A 268 -7.45 -14.02 -8.91
C GLN A 268 -8.95 -13.69 -9.03
N TYR A 269 -9.66 -13.59 -7.90
CA TYR A 269 -11.08 -13.25 -7.91
C TYR A 269 -11.34 -11.83 -8.42
N VAL A 270 -10.56 -10.85 -7.96
CA VAL A 270 -10.65 -9.47 -8.43
C VAL A 270 -10.30 -9.36 -9.92
N GLU A 271 -9.28 -10.09 -10.40
CA GLU A 271 -8.94 -10.15 -11.82
C GLU A 271 -10.14 -10.66 -12.65
N ASP A 272 -10.80 -11.73 -12.21
CA ASP A 272 -12.01 -12.25 -12.85
C ASP A 272 -13.15 -11.22 -12.86
N LEU A 273 -13.37 -10.50 -11.75
CA LEU A 273 -14.39 -9.43 -11.71
C LEU A 273 -14.06 -8.32 -12.71
N ARG A 274 -12.79 -7.91 -12.80
CA ARG A 274 -12.34 -6.89 -13.75
C ARG A 274 -12.52 -7.31 -15.20
N GLU A 275 -12.26 -8.57 -15.54
CA GLU A 275 -12.46 -9.08 -16.90
C GLU A 275 -13.93 -9.02 -17.35
N ASN A 276 -14.86 -9.05 -16.39
CA ASN A 276 -16.30 -9.05 -16.64
C ASN A 276 -16.97 -7.68 -16.43
N ALA A 277 -16.22 -6.68 -15.97
CA ALA A 277 -16.72 -5.35 -15.68
C ALA A 277 -16.59 -4.35 -16.85
N ASP A 278 -17.43 -3.33 -16.84
CA ASP A 278 -17.28 -2.14 -17.68
C ASP A 278 -16.57 -1.05 -16.86
N ILE A 279 -15.29 -0.81 -17.16
CA ILE A 279 -14.44 0.14 -16.43
C ILE A 279 -13.99 1.24 -17.39
N GLU A 280 -14.35 2.49 -17.09
CA GLU A 280 -13.95 3.69 -17.81
C GLU A 280 -13.13 4.59 -16.88
N ILE A 281 -11.83 4.76 -17.16
CA ILE A 281 -10.97 5.71 -16.43
C ILE A 281 -11.03 7.06 -17.15
N LEU A 282 -11.22 8.14 -16.38
CA LEU A 282 -11.49 9.50 -16.87
C LEU A 282 -10.35 10.50 -16.61
N LEU A 283 -9.19 10.00 -16.19
CA LEU A 283 -7.98 10.77 -15.87
C LEU A 283 -7.02 10.90 -17.05
#